data_AF-A0A9E3D7T8-F1
#
_entry.id   AF-A0A9E3D7T8-F1
#
_cell.length_a   1.000
_cell.length_b   1.000
_cell.length_c   1.000
_cell.angle_alpha   90.00
_cell.angle_beta   90.00
_cell.angle_gamma   90.00
#
_symmetry.space_group_name_H-M   'P 1'
#
loop_
_entity.id
_entity.type
_entity.pdbx_description
1 polymer ?
#
loop_
_entity_poly.entity_id
_entity_poly.type
_entity_poly.pdbx_seq_one_letter_code
_entity_poly.pdbx_strand_id
1 'polypeptide(L)'
;TNALGSIGFFSSRVFLPALMTAVMLRFGPHVWPLDHAPLVMHVAHTPTWFTSDLCIAILTVLSVLEILGQKNADVRRLMHEFDVGAKAAMALLCTFGIASSEDSKFVQQTMHQAGISAAAIPGLIAVIGTISVGRVRGAILSALHEMDPDDVLRLQHLISWAEDAWVIFGVILLILSPILMLILIGIVIGLLALVRNRLAAREEGKRVACVGCGEMIYPCAMACPRCRTAVAQPRAIGFLGQSKEEAEPDVADHPLRLLEKKRCPVCATHLKHRTPHQSCPICHTDITAKFDGYTPYITGRLPVVLTICAGLSLIPLLGLVFGSVYFRLLIVNPFIVYLPFGERFLLKWSIRILFVILTFLQIVPVVGIVVVPLMAIVSFLAYRSAFESRLATPPPEILPVAMPSSAAM
;
A
#
# COMPACT_ATOMS: atom_id res chain seq x y z
N THR A 1 5.33 -6.53 -13.73
CA THR A 1 6.32 -6.77 -12.65
C THR A 1 6.95 -8.15 -12.75
N ASN A 2 6.20 -9.21 -13.09
CA ASN A 2 6.73 -10.57 -13.29
C ASN A 2 7.84 -10.65 -14.36
N ALA A 3 7.71 -9.93 -15.49
CA ALA A 3 8.73 -9.88 -16.53
C ALA A 3 10.08 -9.31 -16.04
N LEU A 4 10.07 -8.24 -15.23
CA LEU A 4 11.29 -7.61 -14.70
C LEU A 4 12.05 -8.52 -13.72
N GLY A 5 11.33 -9.31 -12.91
CA GLY A 5 11.93 -10.29 -12.00
C GLY A 5 12.57 -11.48 -12.73
N SER A 6 12.06 -11.83 -13.91
CA SER A 6 12.54 -12.97 -14.71
C SER A 6 13.84 -12.69 -15.50
N ILE A 7 14.13 -11.41 -15.80
CA ILE A 7 15.32 -10.98 -16.57
C ILE A 7 16.63 -11.39 -15.89
N GLY A 8 16.68 -11.35 -14.54
CA GLY A 8 17.86 -11.76 -13.78
C GLY A 8 18.13 -13.26 -13.82
N PHE A 9 17.09 -14.09 -13.86
CA PHE A 9 17.21 -15.55 -13.95
C PHE A 9 17.65 -15.98 -15.34
N PHE A 10 17.01 -15.45 -16.39
CA PHE A 10 17.31 -15.79 -17.78
C PHE A 10 18.62 -15.20 -18.31
N SER A 11 19.26 -14.29 -17.57
CA SER A 11 20.58 -13.77 -17.91
C SER A 11 21.70 -14.79 -17.66
N SER A 12 21.64 -15.51 -16.54
CA SER A 12 22.68 -16.46 -16.14
C SER A 12 22.45 -17.85 -16.75
N ARG A 13 21.23 -18.39 -16.64
CA ARG A 13 20.82 -19.69 -17.19
C ARG A 13 19.38 -19.63 -17.66
N VAL A 14 19.09 -20.20 -18.82
CA VAL A 14 17.78 -20.09 -19.45
C VAL A 14 17.01 -21.39 -19.47
N PHE A 15 17.70 -22.48 -19.75
CA PHE A 15 17.02 -23.76 -19.88
C PHE A 15 16.76 -24.38 -18.51
N LEU A 16 17.69 -24.20 -17.56
CA LEU A 16 17.51 -24.75 -16.22
C LEU A 16 16.30 -24.15 -15.46
N PRO A 17 16.09 -22.83 -15.38
CA PRO A 17 14.87 -22.28 -14.77
C PRO A 17 13.60 -22.66 -15.54
N ALA A 18 13.65 -22.72 -16.87
CA ALA A 18 12.51 -23.12 -17.71
C ALA A 18 12.12 -24.59 -17.46
N LEU A 19 13.11 -25.49 -17.35
CA LEU A 19 12.91 -26.89 -17.00
C LEU A 19 12.32 -27.03 -15.61
N MET A 20 12.90 -26.36 -14.60
CA MET A 20 12.37 -26.40 -13.23
C MET A 20 10.93 -25.92 -13.18
N THR A 21 10.61 -24.85 -13.92
CA THR A 21 9.25 -24.35 -14.05
C THR A 21 8.35 -25.40 -14.70
N ALA A 22 8.70 -25.95 -15.87
CA ALA A 22 7.90 -26.97 -16.56
C ALA A 22 7.65 -28.24 -15.72
N VAL A 23 8.68 -28.73 -15.02
CA VAL A 23 8.59 -29.88 -14.11
C VAL A 23 7.69 -29.57 -12.91
N MET A 24 7.83 -28.38 -12.30
CA MET A 24 6.97 -27.96 -11.19
C MET A 24 5.52 -27.77 -11.61
N LEU A 25 5.26 -27.22 -12.80
CA LEU A 25 3.88 -27.08 -13.31
C LEU A 25 3.24 -28.45 -13.57
N ARG A 26 4.02 -29.43 -14.06
CA ARG A 26 3.52 -30.77 -14.35
C ARG A 26 3.35 -31.64 -13.11
N PHE A 27 4.35 -31.70 -12.24
CA PHE A 27 4.41 -32.62 -11.11
C PHE A 27 4.08 -31.95 -9.77
N GLY A 28 4.07 -30.62 -9.70
CA GLY A 28 3.73 -29.86 -8.48
C GLY A 28 2.40 -30.25 -7.82
N PRO A 29 1.31 -30.53 -8.57
CA PRO A 29 0.07 -31.03 -7.98
C PRO A 29 0.21 -32.39 -7.25
N HIS A 30 1.26 -33.16 -7.54
CA HIS A 30 1.49 -34.50 -6.97
C HIS A 30 2.53 -34.50 -5.83
N VAL A 31 3.17 -33.35 -5.55
CA VAL A 31 4.18 -33.23 -4.51
C VAL A 31 3.58 -32.52 -3.29
N TRP A 32 3.37 -33.24 -2.20
CA TRP A 32 3.03 -32.64 -0.90
C TRP A 32 4.24 -31.83 -0.40
N PRO A 33 4.16 -30.51 -0.12
CA PRO A 33 2.99 -29.67 0.21
C PRO A 33 2.58 -28.61 -0.86
N LEU A 34 3.01 -28.79 -2.11
CA LEU A 34 2.76 -27.86 -3.22
C LEU A 34 1.37 -28.03 -3.85
N ASP A 35 0.70 -29.16 -3.55
CA ASP A 35 -0.65 -29.51 -3.98
C ASP A 35 -1.71 -28.44 -3.62
N HIS A 36 -1.50 -27.67 -2.53
CA HIS A 36 -2.44 -26.63 -2.07
C HIS A 36 -1.93 -25.21 -2.32
N ALA A 37 -0.77 -25.04 -2.98
CA ALA A 37 -0.23 -23.72 -3.23
C ALA A 37 -1.10 -22.97 -4.26
N PRO A 38 -1.50 -21.70 -4.00
CA PRO A 38 -2.38 -20.94 -4.89
C PRO A 38 -1.79 -20.73 -6.29
N LEU A 39 -0.47 -20.80 -6.42
CA LEU A 39 0.25 -20.77 -7.69
C LEU A 39 -0.06 -22.01 -8.55
N VAL A 40 -0.12 -23.21 -7.97
CA VAL A 40 -0.38 -24.48 -8.67
C VAL A 40 -1.85 -24.57 -9.12
N MET A 41 -2.77 -24.00 -8.34
CA MET A 41 -4.20 -23.93 -8.68
C MET A 41 -4.50 -22.93 -9.81
N HIS A 42 -3.81 -21.78 -9.87
CA HIS A 42 -3.95 -20.82 -10.99
C HIS A 42 -3.30 -21.33 -12.29
N VAL A 43 -2.42 -22.32 -12.19
CA VAL A 43 -1.66 -22.92 -13.29
C VAL A 43 -2.44 -23.99 -14.08
N ALA A 44 -3.66 -24.35 -13.65
CA ALA A 44 -4.51 -25.30 -14.36
C ALA A 44 -4.86 -24.89 -15.82
N HIS A 45 -4.62 -23.63 -16.20
CA HIS A 45 -4.76 -23.11 -17.56
C HIS A 45 -3.43 -22.88 -18.29
N THR A 46 -2.36 -23.58 -17.88
CA THR A 46 -1.08 -23.50 -18.58
C THR A 46 -1.13 -24.16 -19.95
N PRO A 47 -0.40 -23.61 -20.93
CA PRO A 47 -0.35 -24.17 -22.26
C PRO A 47 0.22 -25.60 -22.23
N THR A 48 -0.55 -26.55 -22.77
CA THR A 48 -0.21 -27.99 -22.81
C THR A 48 1.11 -28.29 -23.51
N TRP A 49 1.59 -27.40 -24.38
CA TRP A 49 2.87 -27.57 -25.06
C TRP A 49 4.06 -27.45 -24.10
N PHE A 50 3.99 -26.58 -23.08
CA PHE A 50 5.10 -26.29 -22.16
C PHE A 50 5.29 -27.39 -21.10
N THR A 51 4.22 -28.12 -20.76
CA THR A 51 4.24 -29.24 -19.81
C THR A 51 4.33 -30.62 -20.49
N SER A 52 4.40 -30.67 -21.83
CA SER A 52 4.49 -31.92 -22.60
C SER A 52 5.79 -32.69 -22.31
N ASP A 53 5.75 -34.03 -22.42
CA ASP A 53 6.91 -34.90 -22.24
C ASP A 53 8.07 -34.53 -23.17
N LEU A 54 7.72 -34.19 -24.40
CA LEU A 54 8.69 -33.77 -25.41
C LEU A 54 9.38 -32.45 -25.02
N CYS A 55 8.61 -31.46 -24.55
CA CYS A 55 9.19 -30.17 -24.14
C CYS A 55 10.09 -30.33 -22.91
N ILE A 56 9.66 -31.10 -21.90
CA ILE A 56 10.48 -31.38 -20.71
C ILE A 56 11.76 -32.14 -21.10
N ALA A 57 11.68 -33.13 -21.99
CA ALA A 57 12.85 -33.85 -22.47
C ALA A 57 13.83 -32.93 -23.21
N ILE A 58 13.33 -32.07 -24.10
CA ILE A 58 14.15 -31.07 -24.81
C ILE A 58 14.79 -30.09 -23.83
N LEU A 59 14.02 -29.53 -22.89
CA LEU A 59 14.54 -28.63 -21.86
C LEU A 59 15.56 -29.32 -20.95
N THR A 60 15.40 -30.61 -20.69
CA THR A 60 16.36 -31.41 -19.91
C THR A 60 17.70 -31.50 -20.64
N VAL A 61 17.67 -31.89 -21.91
CA VAL A 61 18.87 -31.97 -22.76
C VAL A 61 19.55 -30.60 -22.87
N LEU A 62 18.78 -29.55 -23.14
CA LEU A 62 19.31 -28.18 -23.24
C LEU A 62 19.87 -27.66 -21.91
N SER A 63 19.25 -27.99 -20.78
CA SER A 63 19.77 -27.64 -19.45
C SER A 63 21.08 -28.37 -19.14
N VAL A 64 21.18 -29.65 -19.50
CA VAL A 64 22.43 -30.42 -19.33
C VAL A 64 23.53 -29.85 -20.21
N LEU A 65 23.23 -29.52 -21.47
CA LEU A 65 24.18 -28.87 -22.37
C LEU A 65 24.59 -27.48 -21.85
N GLU A 66 23.67 -26.72 -21.29
CA GLU A 66 23.95 -25.43 -20.64
C GLU A 66 24.89 -25.58 -19.43
N ILE A 67 24.68 -26.58 -18.58
CA ILE A 67 25.58 -26.90 -17.45
C ILE A 67 26.96 -27.32 -17.96
N LEU A 68 27.02 -28.21 -18.96
CA LEU A 68 28.28 -28.74 -19.50
C LEU A 68 29.08 -27.67 -20.25
N GLY A 69 28.41 -26.80 -21.02
CA GLY A 69 29.02 -25.67 -21.70
C GLY A 69 29.59 -24.62 -20.74
N GLN A 70 29.07 -24.53 -19.52
CA GLN A 70 29.69 -23.68 -18.50
C GLN A 70 30.91 -24.33 -17.85
N LYS A 71 31.05 -25.66 -17.84
CA LYS A 71 32.19 -26.33 -17.22
C LYS A 71 33.37 -26.56 -18.16
N ASN A 72 33.15 -26.49 -19.47
CA ASN A 72 34.20 -26.71 -20.48
C ASN A 72 34.35 -25.47 -21.38
N ALA A 73 35.53 -24.87 -21.40
CA ALA A 73 35.84 -23.65 -22.15
C ALA A 73 35.68 -23.82 -23.68
N ASP A 74 35.97 -25.00 -24.23
CA ASP A 74 35.85 -25.27 -25.66
C ASP A 74 34.39 -25.38 -26.09
N VAL A 75 33.57 -26.03 -25.27
CA VAL A 75 32.12 -26.12 -25.47
C VAL A 75 31.48 -24.75 -25.30
N ARG A 76 31.98 -23.93 -24.37
CA ARG A 76 31.52 -22.55 -24.14
C ARG A 76 31.67 -21.68 -25.39
N ARG A 77 32.81 -21.78 -26.09
CA ARG A 77 33.07 -21.02 -27.33
C ARG A 77 32.09 -21.40 -28.44
N LEU A 78 31.81 -22.69 -28.59
CA LEU A 78 30.86 -23.20 -29.59
C LEU A 78 29.41 -22.82 -29.27
N MET A 79 29.06 -22.75 -27.98
CA MET A 79 27.72 -22.39 -27.53
C MET A 79 27.47 -20.87 -27.48
N HIS A 80 28.50 -20.02 -27.43
CA HIS A 80 28.33 -18.58 -27.21
C HIS A 80 27.48 -17.87 -28.28
N GLU A 81 27.58 -18.29 -29.55
CA GLU A 81 26.77 -17.72 -30.64
C GLU A 81 25.30 -18.18 -30.57
N PHE A 82 25.06 -19.41 -30.13
CA PHE A 82 23.73 -19.98 -29.96
C PHE A 82 23.03 -19.47 -28.68
N ASP A 83 23.80 -19.27 -27.61
CA ASP A 83 23.32 -18.92 -26.28
C ASP A 83 22.55 -17.59 -26.29
N VAL A 84 23.12 -16.51 -26.84
CA VAL A 84 22.46 -15.19 -26.82
C VAL A 84 21.09 -15.21 -27.53
N GLY A 85 21.01 -15.87 -28.69
CA GLY A 85 19.76 -15.98 -29.45
C GLY A 85 18.74 -16.87 -28.76
N ALA A 86 19.18 -18.02 -28.24
CA ALA A 86 18.30 -18.95 -27.55
C ALA A 86 17.78 -18.37 -26.22
N LYS A 87 18.60 -17.60 -25.49
CA LYS A 87 18.20 -16.91 -24.27
C LYS A 87 17.13 -15.85 -24.52
N ALA A 88 17.30 -15.05 -25.57
CA ALA A 88 16.30 -14.08 -26.00
C ALA A 88 15.00 -14.76 -26.43
N ALA A 89 15.07 -15.82 -27.24
CA ALA A 89 13.91 -16.57 -27.70
C ALA A 89 13.14 -17.21 -26.53
N MET A 90 13.84 -17.80 -25.57
CA MET A 90 13.21 -18.40 -24.39
C MET A 90 12.64 -17.36 -23.43
N ALA A 91 13.31 -16.23 -23.20
CA ALA A 91 12.73 -15.13 -22.41
C ALA A 91 11.42 -14.62 -23.04
N LEU A 92 11.39 -14.52 -24.38
CA LEU A 92 10.19 -14.18 -25.14
C LEU A 92 9.10 -15.26 -24.98
N LEU A 93 9.44 -16.53 -25.17
CA LEU A 93 8.51 -17.66 -25.04
C LEU A 93 7.95 -17.82 -23.63
N CYS A 94 8.76 -17.63 -22.59
CA CYS A 94 8.31 -17.65 -21.20
C CYS A 94 7.37 -16.48 -20.91
N THR A 95 7.68 -15.28 -21.43
CA THR A 95 6.83 -14.11 -21.25
C THR A 95 5.47 -14.28 -21.94
N PHE A 96 5.45 -14.83 -23.16
CA PHE A 96 4.20 -15.13 -23.87
C PHE A 96 3.45 -16.33 -23.31
N GLY A 97 4.17 -17.37 -22.87
CA GLY A 97 3.58 -18.56 -22.24
C GLY A 97 2.85 -18.20 -20.95
N ILE A 98 3.45 -17.39 -20.09
CA ILE A 98 2.83 -16.91 -18.84
C ILE A 98 1.68 -15.93 -19.13
N ALA A 99 1.86 -15.01 -20.09
CA ALA A 99 0.80 -14.09 -20.49
C ALA A 99 -0.42 -14.81 -21.11
N SER A 100 -0.21 -15.94 -21.78
CA SER A 100 -1.29 -16.75 -22.34
C SER A 100 -2.11 -17.49 -21.27
N SER A 101 -1.49 -17.85 -20.13
CA SER A 101 -2.15 -18.56 -19.04
C SER A 101 -2.92 -17.66 -18.07
N GLU A 102 -2.45 -16.44 -17.84
CA GLU A 102 -3.15 -15.52 -16.91
C GLU A 102 -4.40 -14.90 -17.53
N ASP A 103 -4.54 -14.87 -18.86
CA ASP A 103 -5.56 -14.00 -19.46
C ASP A 103 -5.99 -14.35 -20.90
N SER A 104 -6.50 -15.56 -21.12
CA SER A 104 -7.11 -15.92 -22.42
C SER A 104 -8.24 -14.96 -22.84
N LYS A 105 -8.93 -14.33 -21.87
CA LYS A 105 -10.00 -13.34 -22.12
C LYS A 105 -9.46 -11.91 -22.35
N PHE A 106 -8.46 -11.46 -21.59
CA PHE A 106 -7.84 -10.15 -21.82
C PHE A 106 -6.96 -10.12 -23.07
N VAL A 107 -6.25 -11.20 -23.40
CA VAL A 107 -5.51 -11.30 -24.67
C VAL A 107 -6.48 -11.26 -25.85
N GLN A 108 -7.62 -11.94 -25.77
CA GLN A 108 -8.61 -11.94 -26.85
C GLN A 108 -9.35 -10.59 -27.00
N GLN A 109 -9.67 -9.89 -25.88
CA GLN A 109 -10.25 -8.55 -25.93
C GLN A 109 -9.24 -7.46 -26.35
N THR A 110 -7.99 -7.56 -25.89
CA THR A 110 -6.95 -6.56 -26.20
C THR A 110 -6.39 -6.75 -27.61
N MET A 111 -6.27 -7.98 -28.11
CA MET A 111 -5.86 -8.23 -29.51
C MET A 111 -6.90 -7.75 -30.53
N HIS A 112 -8.19 -7.70 -30.17
CA HIS A 112 -9.23 -7.19 -31.06
C HIS A 112 -9.39 -5.66 -31.04
N GLN A 113 -8.92 -4.96 -30.00
CA GLN A 113 -9.09 -3.50 -29.87
C GLN A 113 -7.80 -2.67 -29.91
N ALA A 114 -6.62 -3.26 -29.72
CA ALA A 114 -5.34 -2.54 -29.78
C ALA A 114 -4.32 -3.39 -30.55
N GLY A 115 -4.14 -3.08 -31.85
CA GLY A 115 -3.20 -3.79 -32.71
C GLY A 115 -1.80 -3.90 -32.08
N ILE A 116 -1.30 -5.14 -31.99
CA ILE A 116 0.08 -5.65 -31.82
C ILE A 116 0.97 -5.04 -30.69
N SER A 117 0.68 -3.86 -30.16
CA SER A 117 1.61 -3.03 -29.39
C SER A 117 1.56 -3.29 -27.88
N ALA A 118 0.39 -3.52 -27.28
CA ALA A 118 0.29 -3.64 -25.82
C ALA A 118 0.88 -4.95 -25.26
N ALA A 119 0.72 -6.07 -25.97
CA ALA A 119 1.24 -7.38 -25.55
C ALA A 119 2.72 -7.60 -25.94
N ALA A 120 3.22 -6.88 -26.95
CA ALA A 120 4.61 -6.99 -27.40
C ALA A 120 5.59 -6.25 -26.49
N ILE A 121 5.15 -5.18 -25.79
CA ILE A 121 6.02 -4.36 -24.94
C ILE A 121 6.68 -5.17 -23.81
N PRO A 122 5.97 -5.99 -23.01
CA PRO A 122 6.60 -6.81 -21.97
C PRO A 122 7.59 -7.84 -22.53
N GLY A 123 7.27 -8.46 -23.67
CA GLY A 123 8.16 -9.41 -24.35
C GLY A 123 9.43 -8.75 -24.88
N LEU A 124 9.31 -7.57 -25.49
CA LEU A 124 10.44 -6.76 -25.93
C LEU A 124 11.33 -6.31 -24.76
N ILE A 125 10.74 -5.88 -23.65
CA ILE A 125 11.49 -5.52 -22.44
C ILE A 125 12.26 -6.72 -21.89
N ALA A 126 11.64 -7.91 -21.86
CA ALA A 126 12.29 -9.13 -21.40
C ALA A 126 13.47 -9.52 -22.31
N VAL A 127 13.29 -9.45 -23.64
CA VAL A 127 14.36 -9.72 -24.62
C VAL A 127 15.50 -8.72 -24.51
N ILE A 128 15.19 -7.42 -24.56
CA ILE A 128 16.20 -6.36 -24.50
C ILE A 128 16.96 -6.42 -23.16
N GLY A 129 16.23 -6.62 -22.05
CA GLY A 129 16.82 -6.78 -20.72
C GLY A 129 17.76 -7.98 -20.66
N THR A 130 17.32 -9.14 -21.14
CA THR A 130 18.12 -10.38 -21.10
C THR A 130 19.41 -10.25 -21.92
N ILE A 131 19.33 -9.66 -23.12
CA ILE A 131 20.51 -9.40 -23.95
C ILE A 131 21.46 -8.39 -23.27
N SER A 132 20.92 -7.33 -22.68
CA SER A 132 21.72 -6.28 -22.05
C SER A 132 22.48 -6.78 -20.83
N VAL A 133 21.81 -7.53 -19.93
CA VAL A 133 22.45 -8.12 -18.76
C VAL A 133 23.43 -9.22 -19.20
N GLY A 134 23.09 -10.01 -20.22
CA GLY A 134 23.99 -11.01 -20.80
C GLY A 134 25.31 -10.42 -21.31
N ARG A 135 25.26 -9.25 -21.97
CA ARG A 135 26.46 -8.53 -22.42
C ARG A 135 27.32 -8.01 -21.28
N VAL A 136 26.70 -7.41 -20.25
CA VAL A 136 27.42 -6.92 -19.06
C VAL A 136 28.11 -8.08 -18.34
N ARG A 137 27.39 -9.20 -18.15
CA ARG A 137 27.94 -10.42 -17.56
C ARG A 137 29.09 -10.99 -18.39
N GLY A 138 28.93 -11.06 -19.72
CA GLY A 138 29.98 -11.51 -20.64
C GLY A 138 31.26 -10.69 -20.50
N ALA A 139 31.14 -9.36 -20.44
CA ALA A 139 32.27 -8.46 -20.25
C ALA A 139 32.97 -8.63 -18.88
N ILE A 140 32.20 -8.88 -17.82
CA ILE A 140 32.75 -9.17 -16.49
C ILE A 140 33.52 -10.51 -16.51
N LEU A 141 32.92 -11.56 -17.08
CA LEU A 141 33.55 -12.88 -17.15
C LEU A 141 34.78 -12.91 -18.06
N SER A 142 34.80 -12.14 -19.15
CA SER A 142 35.98 -12.01 -20.00
C SER A 142 37.12 -11.29 -19.27
N ALA A 143 36.82 -10.21 -18.54
CA ALA A 143 37.81 -9.52 -17.71
C ALA A 143 38.37 -10.43 -16.61
N LEU A 144 37.52 -11.25 -15.98
CA LEU A 144 37.95 -12.27 -15.02
C LEU A 144 38.84 -13.35 -15.64
N HIS A 145 38.54 -13.78 -16.87
CA HIS A 145 39.35 -14.76 -17.59
C HIS A 145 40.73 -14.22 -17.97
N GLU A 146 40.82 -12.94 -18.33
CA GLU A 146 42.11 -12.27 -18.59
C GLU A 146 42.97 -12.16 -17.32
N MET A 147 42.35 -12.05 -16.14
CA MET A 147 43.05 -11.98 -14.85
C MET A 147 43.45 -13.35 -14.29
N ASP A 148 42.72 -14.42 -14.59
CA ASP A 148 43.00 -15.80 -14.15
C ASP A 148 42.65 -16.81 -15.26
N PRO A 149 43.51 -16.95 -16.29
CA PRO A 149 43.20 -17.75 -17.48
C PRO A 149 43.12 -19.26 -17.18
N ASP A 150 43.89 -19.74 -16.20
CA ASP A 150 43.96 -21.15 -15.79
C ASP A 150 43.01 -21.49 -14.61
N ASP A 151 42.20 -20.53 -14.16
CA ASP A 151 41.31 -20.64 -12.98
C ASP A 151 42.02 -21.18 -11.72
N VAL A 152 43.29 -20.79 -11.52
CA VAL A 152 44.11 -21.27 -10.39
C VAL A 152 43.54 -20.78 -9.06
N LEU A 153 42.94 -19.59 -9.07
CA LEU A 153 42.27 -19.00 -7.90
C LEU A 153 40.84 -19.52 -7.71
N ARG A 154 40.33 -20.37 -8.63
CA ARG A 154 38.96 -20.93 -8.65
C ARG A 154 37.84 -19.90 -8.65
N LEU A 155 38.14 -18.66 -9.06
CA LEU A 155 37.18 -17.56 -9.07
C LEU A 155 36.05 -17.83 -10.06
N GLN A 156 36.35 -18.41 -11.22
CA GLN A 156 35.33 -18.74 -12.23
C GLN A 156 34.42 -19.88 -11.75
N HIS A 157 34.99 -20.90 -11.09
CA HIS A 157 34.22 -21.98 -10.47
C HIS A 157 33.29 -21.48 -9.36
N LEU A 158 33.75 -20.56 -8.50
CA LEU A 158 32.93 -19.97 -7.43
C LEU A 158 31.76 -19.15 -7.98
N ILE A 159 32.00 -18.35 -9.02
CA ILE A 159 30.94 -17.56 -9.68
C ILE A 159 29.90 -18.50 -10.32
N SER A 160 30.33 -19.55 -11.02
CA SER A 160 29.42 -20.53 -11.62
C SER A 160 28.55 -21.24 -10.57
N TRP A 161 29.15 -21.63 -9.43
CA TRP A 161 28.41 -22.22 -8.33
C TRP A 161 27.41 -21.24 -7.68
N ALA A 162 27.81 -19.97 -7.52
CA ALA A 162 26.92 -18.94 -6.98
C ALA A 162 25.72 -18.67 -7.90
N GLU A 163 25.92 -18.70 -9.22
CA GLU A 163 24.85 -18.59 -10.21
C GLU A 163 23.88 -19.78 -10.15
N ASP A 164 24.40 -21.00 -9.98
CA ASP A 164 23.59 -22.20 -9.77
C ASP A 164 22.74 -22.12 -8.51
N ALA A 165 23.37 -21.73 -7.40
CA ALA A 165 22.68 -21.53 -6.13
C ALA A 165 21.60 -20.43 -6.25
N TRP A 166 21.91 -19.34 -6.96
CA TRP A 166 20.97 -18.23 -7.17
C TRP A 166 19.73 -18.64 -7.99
N VAL A 167 19.91 -19.45 -9.05
CA VAL A 167 18.79 -19.93 -9.86
C VAL A 167 17.87 -20.85 -9.04
N ILE A 168 18.46 -21.82 -8.32
CA ILE A 168 17.68 -22.78 -7.51
C ILE A 168 16.97 -22.07 -6.37
N PHE A 169 17.71 -21.25 -5.61
CA PHE A 169 17.17 -20.54 -4.45
C PHE A 169 16.14 -19.49 -4.86
N GLY A 170 16.35 -18.80 -5.98
CA GLY A 170 15.42 -17.78 -6.45
C GLY A 170 14.09 -18.35 -6.95
N VAL A 171 14.06 -19.55 -7.55
CA VAL A 171 12.81 -20.26 -7.86
C VAL A 171 12.04 -20.61 -6.57
N ILE A 172 12.74 -21.12 -5.54
CA ILE A 172 12.15 -21.41 -4.23
C ILE A 172 11.62 -20.13 -3.57
N LEU A 173 12.39 -19.04 -3.65
CA LEU A 173 12.02 -17.75 -3.07
C LEU A 173 10.82 -17.11 -3.78
N LEU A 174 10.68 -17.29 -5.10
CA LEU A 174 9.47 -16.86 -5.82
C LEU A 174 8.21 -17.57 -5.31
N ILE A 175 8.33 -18.85 -4.96
CA ILE A 175 7.22 -19.64 -4.39
C ILE A 175 6.94 -19.22 -2.93
N LEU A 176 7.98 -18.95 -2.14
CA LEU A 176 7.85 -18.55 -0.73
C LEU A 176 7.50 -17.05 -0.57
N SER A 177 7.76 -16.22 -1.58
CA SER A 177 7.51 -14.77 -1.60
C SER A 177 6.09 -14.37 -1.15
N PRO A 178 4.99 -14.96 -1.67
CA PRO A 178 3.65 -14.63 -1.20
C PRO A 178 3.46 -14.95 0.30
N ILE A 179 4.03 -16.07 0.78
CA ILE A 179 3.97 -16.46 2.20
C ILE A 179 4.76 -15.46 3.04
N LEU A 180 5.97 -15.08 2.61
CA LEU A 180 6.80 -14.08 3.28
C LEU A 180 6.09 -12.72 3.36
N MET A 181 5.45 -12.29 2.27
CA MET A 181 4.67 -11.05 2.23
C MET A 181 3.46 -11.10 3.17
N LEU A 182 2.75 -12.22 3.23
CA LEU A 182 1.64 -12.41 4.19
C LEU A 182 2.14 -12.37 5.64
N ILE A 183 3.28 -12.99 5.93
CA ILE A 183 3.92 -12.93 7.26
C ILE A 183 4.28 -11.49 7.61
N LEU A 184 4.91 -10.74 6.69
CA LEU A 184 5.25 -9.34 6.89
C LEU A 184 4.01 -8.47 7.13
N ILE A 185 2.95 -8.64 6.35
CA ILE A 185 1.67 -7.93 6.54
C ILE A 185 1.08 -8.28 7.92
N GLY A 186 1.10 -9.56 8.29
CA GLY A 186 0.64 -10.03 9.61
C GLY A 186 1.42 -9.39 10.75
N ILE A 187 2.74 -9.30 10.65
CA ILE A 187 3.60 -8.61 11.62
C ILE A 187 3.24 -7.13 11.72
N VAL A 188 3.09 -6.43 10.59
CA VAL A 188 2.74 -5.00 10.58
C VAL A 188 1.37 -4.76 11.22
N ILE A 189 0.35 -5.55 10.85
CA ILE A 189 -0.99 -5.47 11.46
C ILE A 189 -0.92 -5.78 12.95
N GLY A 190 -0.17 -6.80 13.34
CA GLY A 190 0.05 -7.19 14.74
C GLY A 190 0.71 -6.08 15.55
N LEU A 191 1.76 -5.45 15.02
CA LEU A 191 2.43 -4.30 15.64
C LEU A 191 1.48 -3.11 15.78
N LEU A 192 0.71 -2.78 14.74
CA LEU A 192 -0.29 -1.70 14.80
C LEU A 192 -1.38 -1.97 15.84
N ALA A 193 -1.87 -3.21 15.92
CA ALA A 193 -2.84 -3.62 16.93
C ALA A 193 -2.25 -3.54 18.35
N LEU A 194 -1.01 -4.00 18.54
CA LEU A 194 -0.29 -3.90 19.81
C LEU A 194 -0.10 -2.45 20.25
N VAL A 195 0.35 -1.57 19.35
CA VAL A 195 0.50 -0.14 19.61
C VAL A 195 -0.85 0.47 19.99
N ARG A 196 -1.91 0.21 19.22
CA ARG A 196 -3.27 0.70 19.54
C ARG A 196 -3.72 0.25 20.93
N ASN A 197 -3.56 -1.02 21.24
CA ASN A 197 -3.99 -1.58 22.53
C ASN A 197 -3.17 -1.02 23.70
N ARG A 198 -1.85 -0.85 23.53
CA ARG A 198 -0.98 -0.22 24.54
C ARG A 198 -1.33 1.25 24.75
N LEU A 199 -1.64 1.99 23.69
CA LEU A 199 -2.06 3.38 23.78
C LEU A 199 -3.40 3.52 24.51
N ALA A 200 -4.37 2.64 24.24
CA ALA A 200 -5.65 2.61 24.95
C ALA A 200 -5.48 2.25 26.43
N ALA A 201 -4.68 1.22 26.74
CA ALA A 201 -4.41 0.82 28.12
C ALA A 201 -3.69 1.92 28.93
N ARG A 202 -2.73 2.62 28.30
CA ARG A 202 -2.07 3.79 28.90
C ARG A 202 -3.04 4.93 29.18
N GLU A 203 -4.00 5.15 28.30
CA GLU A 203 -5.00 6.19 28.50
C GLU A 203 -5.96 5.85 29.65
N GLU A 204 -6.38 4.58 29.74
CA GLU A 204 -7.23 4.09 30.83
C GLU A 204 -6.54 4.22 32.20
N GLY A 205 -5.25 3.88 32.27
CA GLY A 205 -4.45 4.03 33.49
C GLY A 205 -4.18 5.48 33.90
N LYS A 206 -4.42 6.45 33.02
CA LYS A 206 -4.25 7.89 33.30
C LYS A 206 -5.53 8.56 33.81
N ARG A 207 -6.65 7.84 33.96
CA ARG A 207 -7.89 8.41 34.51
C ARG A 207 -7.67 8.92 35.94
N VAL A 208 -8.32 10.03 36.27
CA VAL A 208 -8.23 10.68 37.60
C VAL A 208 -9.59 10.69 38.25
N ALA A 209 -9.64 10.57 39.57
CA ALA A 209 -10.90 10.62 40.32
C ALA A 209 -11.48 12.04 40.32
N CYS A 210 -12.79 12.16 40.10
CA CYS A 210 -13.48 13.44 40.20
C CYS A 210 -13.53 13.93 41.65
N VAL A 211 -13.18 15.20 41.88
CA VAL A 211 -13.24 15.85 43.20
C VAL A 211 -14.64 15.90 43.82
N GLY A 212 -15.70 15.84 43.01
CA GLY A 212 -17.09 15.93 43.50
C GLY A 212 -17.72 14.57 43.85
N CYS A 213 -17.50 13.54 43.03
CA CYS A 213 -18.20 12.24 43.17
C CYS A 213 -17.28 11.01 43.14
N GLY A 214 -15.97 11.17 43.01
CA GLY A 214 -15.00 10.06 42.96
C GLY A 214 -14.97 9.25 41.66
N GLU A 215 -15.85 9.54 40.69
CA GLU A 215 -15.89 8.84 39.40
C GLU A 215 -14.59 9.04 38.60
N MET A 216 -14.11 7.98 37.93
CA MET A 216 -12.87 8.04 37.14
C MET A 216 -13.10 8.73 35.81
N ILE A 217 -12.53 9.93 35.65
CA ILE A 217 -12.67 10.76 34.46
C ILE A 217 -11.38 10.85 33.65
N TYR A 218 -11.50 11.15 32.36
CA TYR A 218 -10.35 11.50 31.54
C TYR A 218 -9.74 12.82 32.02
N PRO A 219 -8.41 12.93 32.13
CA PRO A 219 -7.76 14.18 32.59
C PRO A 219 -8.03 15.39 31.70
N CYS A 220 -8.35 15.18 30.43
CA CYS A 220 -8.71 16.24 29.48
C CYS A 220 -10.21 16.58 29.48
N ALA A 221 -11.02 15.99 30.37
CA ALA A 221 -12.44 16.35 30.50
C ALA A 221 -12.61 17.75 31.09
N MET A 222 -13.61 18.48 30.61
CA MET A 222 -14.00 19.80 31.13
C MET A 222 -14.92 19.67 32.34
N ALA A 223 -15.75 18.63 32.38
CA ALA A 223 -16.62 18.33 33.50
C ALA A 223 -16.84 16.83 33.66
N CYS A 224 -17.17 16.43 34.89
CA CYS A 224 -17.50 15.04 35.20
C CYS A 224 -18.78 14.59 34.46
N PRO A 225 -18.80 13.39 33.86
CA PRO A 225 -20.01 12.86 33.20
C PRO A 225 -21.18 12.63 34.17
N ARG A 226 -20.91 12.36 35.44
CA ARG A 226 -21.92 11.98 36.45
C ARG A 226 -22.45 13.17 37.24
N CYS A 227 -21.57 13.89 37.94
CA CYS A 227 -21.95 15.02 38.79
C CYS A 227 -21.87 16.39 38.10
N ARG A 228 -21.36 16.45 36.86
CA ARG A 228 -21.13 17.69 36.09
C ARG A 228 -20.23 18.74 36.78
N THR A 229 -19.53 18.37 37.85
CA THR A 229 -18.51 19.23 38.48
C THR A 229 -17.44 19.56 37.45
N ALA A 230 -17.15 20.87 37.29
CA ALA A 230 -16.12 21.36 36.40
C ALA A 230 -14.73 20.95 36.90
N VAL A 231 -13.85 20.58 35.96
CA VAL A 231 -12.45 20.25 36.25
C VAL A 231 -11.65 21.56 36.24
N ALA A 232 -11.02 21.89 37.38
CA ALA A 232 -10.35 23.18 37.55
C ALA A 232 -9.17 23.40 36.58
N GLN A 233 -8.43 22.34 36.24
CA GLN A 233 -7.30 22.38 35.30
C GLN A 233 -7.36 21.17 34.35
N PRO A 234 -8.10 21.27 33.24
CA PRO A 234 -8.14 20.19 32.25
C PRO A 234 -6.76 20.04 31.61
N ARG A 235 -6.34 18.79 31.39
CA ARG A 235 -5.08 18.50 30.70
C ARG A 235 -5.22 18.64 29.19
N ALA A 236 -4.13 19.03 28.55
CA ALA A 236 -4.10 19.25 27.12
C ALA A 236 -4.31 17.96 26.31
N ILE A 237 -4.88 18.08 25.10
CA ILE A 237 -5.01 16.95 24.18
C ILE A 237 -3.87 16.93 23.16
N GLY A 238 -3.23 15.78 23.03
CA GLY A 238 -2.17 15.53 22.06
C GLY A 238 -2.68 15.38 20.64
N PHE A 239 -1.75 15.39 19.68
CA PHE A 239 -2.05 15.23 18.26
C PHE A 239 -2.82 13.94 17.93
N LEU A 240 -2.48 12.84 18.62
CA LEU A 240 -3.12 11.53 18.51
C LEU A 240 -4.42 11.41 19.33
N GLY A 241 -4.86 12.50 19.97
CA GLY A 241 -6.08 12.51 20.78
C GLY A 241 -5.91 12.02 22.21
N GLN A 242 -4.68 11.81 22.70
CA GLN A 242 -4.40 11.36 24.07
C GLN A 242 -4.27 12.54 25.03
N SER A 243 -4.57 12.33 26.32
CA SER A 243 -4.30 13.35 27.35
C SER A 243 -2.79 13.50 27.58
N LYS A 244 -2.29 14.73 27.46
CA LYS A 244 -0.95 15.14 27.89
C LYS A 244 -0.92 15.30 29.41
N GLU A 245 0.28 15.50 29.96
CA GLU A 245 0.48 15.78 31.39
C GLU A 245 0.35 17.28 31.69
N GLU A 246 0.69 18.11 30.71
CA GLU A 246 0.55 19.56 30.74
C GLU A 246 -0.92 19.99 30.86
N ALA A 247 -1.16 21.05 31.62
CA ALA A 247 -2.45 21.74 31.65
C ALA A 247 -2.73 22.39 30.28
N GLU A 248 -4.00 22.46 29.90
CA GLU A 248 -4.39 23.15 28.67
C GLU A 248 -4.20 24.67 28.83
N PRO A 249 -3.43 25.32 27.94
CA PRO A 249 -3.18 26.76 28.03
C PRO A 249 -4.41 27.60 27.64
N ASP A 250 -5.29 27.07 26.78
CA ASP A 250 -6.49 27.75 26.30
C ASP A 250 -7.74 26.92 26.59
N VAL A 251 -8.36 27.24 27.74
CA VAL A 251 -9.56 26.56 28.24
C VAL A 251 -10.79 26.84 27.38
N ALA A 252 -10.83 27.97 26.65
CA ALA A 252 -11.96 28.35 25.82
C ALA A 252 -12.03 27.53 24.53
N ASP A 253 -10.87 27.28 23.91
CA ASP A 253 -10.75 26.50 22.67
C ASP A 253 -10.72 24.97 22.90
N HIS A 254 -10.44 24.52 24.13
CA HIS A 254 -10.32 23.10 24.45
C HIS A 254 -11.51 22.23 24.01
N PRO A 255 -12.78 22.64 24.20
CA PRO A 255 -13.93 21.87 23.72
C PRO A 255 -13.91 21.63 22.20
N LEU A 256 -13.42 22.60 21.43
CA LEU A 256 -13.29 22.49 19.98
C LEU A 256 -12.13 21.56 19.58
N ARG A 257 -11.02 21.58 20.35
CA ARG A 257 -9.91 20.63 20.19
C ARG A 257 -10.34 19.19 20.51
N LEU A 258 -11.21 18.99 21.51
CA LEU A 258 -11.80 17.68 21.80
C LEU A 258 -12.68 17.18 20.64
N LEU A 259 -13.50 18.06 20.05
CA LEU A 259 -14.29 17.73 18.86
C LEU A 259 -13.39 17.37 17.67
N GLU A 260 -12.26 18.03 17.46
CA GLU A 260 -11.29 17.66 16.41
C GLU A 260 -10.79 16.21 16.53
N LYS A 261 -10.67 15.71 17.76
CA LYS A 261 -10.24 14.34 18.06
C LYS A 261 -11.40 13.36 18.28
N LYS A 262 -12.60 13.73 17.85
CA LYS A 262 -13.82 12.91 17.96
C LYS A 262 -14.17 12.55 19.40
N ARG A 263 -13.94 13.47 20.33
CA ARG A 263 -14.29 13.34 21.75
C ARG A 263 -15.41 14.29 22.12
N CYS A 264 -16.16 13.92 23.15
CA CYS A 264 -17.18 14.76 23.73
C CYS A 264 -16.53 16.04 24.29
N PRO A 265 -17.07 17.24 23.98
CA PRO A 265 -16.52 18.52 24.46
C PRO A 265 -16.62 18.70 25.99
N VAL A 266 -17.41 17.87 26.68
CA VAL A 266 -17.65 17.97 28.13
C VAL A 266 -16.85 16.89 28.89
N CYS A 267 -17.13 15.61 28.63
CA CYS A 267 -16.55 14.50 29.38
C CYS A 267 -15.35 13.82 28.69
N ALA A 268 -14.89 14.34 27.55
CA ALA A 268 -13.78 13.80 26.75
C ALA A 268 -13.90 12.32 26.30
N THR A 269 -15.08 11.72 26.42
CA THR A 269 -15.36 10.36 25.94
C THR A 269 -15.37 10.30 24.42
N HIS A 270 -14.85 9.22 23.83
CA HIS A 270 -14.89 9.02 22.38
C HIS A 270 -16.30 8.87 21.83
N LEU A 271 -16.59 9.60 20.75
CA LEU A 271 -17.85 9.53 20.03
C LEU A 271 -17.85 8.34 19.06
N LYS A 272 -18.90 7.50 19.11
CA LYS A 272 -18.97 6.27 18.33
C LYS A 272 -19.33 6.53 16.86
N HIS A 273 -20.33 7.36 16.60
CA HIS A 273 -20.87 7.56 15.26
C HIS A 273 -20.03 8.54 14.44
N ARG A 274 -20.03 8.38 13.12
CA ARG A 274 -19.36 9.28 12.17
C ARG A 274 -20.40 10.21 11.55
N THR A 275 -21.04 10.97 12.41
CA THR A 275 -22.11 11.91 12.06
C THR A 275 -22.01 13.13 12.99
N PRO A 276 -22.37 14.33 12.52
CA PRO A 276 -22.48 15.51 13.39
C PRO A 276 -23.67 15.41 14.35
N HIS A 277 -24.75 14.73 13.94
CA HIS A 277 -25.89 14.40 14.80
C HIS A 277 -25.59 13.15 15.62
N GLN A 278 -25.17 13.33 16.87
CA GLN A 278 -25.04 12.27 17.87
C GLN A 278 -24.96 12.86 19.28
N SER A 279 -25.49 12.16 20.27
CA SER A 279 -25.27 12.51 21.68
C SER A 279 -24.12 11.70 22.26
N CYS A 280 -23.44 12.24 23.27
CA CYS A 280 -22.42 11.48 23.98
C CYS A 280 -23.04 10.24 24.67
N PRO A 281 -22.45 9.04 24.53
CA PRO A 281 -23.02 7.82 25.12
C PRO A 281 -22.95 7.77 26.65
N ILE A 282 -22.17 8.64 27.30
CA ILE A 282 -21.98 8.64 28.76
C ILE A 282 -22.67 9.86 29.41
N CYS A 283 -22.38 11.07 28.93
CA CYS A 283 -22.93 12.29 29.55
C CYS A 283 -24.21 12.81 28.86
N HIS A 284 -24.66 12.15 27.79
CA HIS A 284 -25.85 12.50 26.99
C HIS A 284 -25.88 13.94 26.44
N THR A 285 -24.77 14.66 26.49
CA THR A 285 -24.66 15.99 25.91
C THR A 285 -24.79 15.89 24.39
N ASP A 286 -25.72 16.67 23.84
CA ASP A 286 -25.83 16.86 22.40
C ASP A 286 -24.65 17.72 21.89
N ILE A 287 -23.94 17.20 20.89
CA ILE A 287 -22.78 17.88 20.31
C ILE A 287 -23.18 18.76 19.12
N THR A 288 -24.38 18.59 18.56
CA THR A 288 -24.78 19.27 17.31
C THR A 288 -24.70 20.79 17.45
N ALA A 289 -25.24 21.33 18.56
CA ALA A 289 -25.19 22.76 18.86
C ALA A 289 -23.77 23.32 19.10
N LYS A 290 -22.76 22.46 19.29
CA LYS A 290 -21.36 22.89 19.47
C LYS A 290 -20.62 23.06 18.15
N PHE A 291 -21.20 22.65 17.02
CA PHE A 291 -20.57 22.79 15.71
C PHE A 291 -20.63 24.21 15.13
N ASP A 292 -21.52 25.07 15.63
CA ASP A 292 -21.63 26.47 15.19
C ASP A 292 -20.33 27.25 15.44
N GLY A 293 -19.67 26.99 16.58
CA GLY A 293 -18.34 27.55 16.89
C GLY A 293 -17.17 26.77 16.28
N TYR A 294 -17.41 25.53 15.84
CA TYR A 294 -16.36 24.63 15.34
C TYR A 294 -15.94 24.94 13.90
N THR A 295 -16.90 25.19 13.02
CA THR A 295 -16.62 25.55 11.62
C THR A 295 -15.78 26.83 11.49
N PRO A 296 -16.11 27.96 12.14
CA PRO A 296 -15.27 29.16 12.08
C PRO A 296 -13.90 28.95 12.71
N TYR A 297 -13.81 28.15 13.78
CA TYR A 297 -12.55 27.79 14.42
C TYR A 297 -11.58 27.08 13.46
N ILE A 298 -12.05 26.07 12.71
CA ILE A 298 -11.21 25.40 11.70
C ILE A 298 -10.91 26.34 10.52
N THR A 299 -11.88 27.15 10.10
CA THR A 299 -11.72 28.12 9.01
C THR A 299 -10.67 29.18 9.33
N GLY A 300 -10.56 29.62 10.59
CA GLY A 300 -9.54 30.59 11.03
C GLY A 300 -8.10 30.13 10.84
N ARG A 301 -7.85 28.81 10.70
CA ARG A 301 -6.53 28.24 10.43
C ARG A 301 -6.15 28.29 8.96
N LEU A 302 -7.12 28.48 8.06
CA LEU A 302 -6.93 28.46 6.62
C LEU A 302 -5.80 29.39 6.12
N PRO A 303 -5.73 30.69 6.48
CA PRO A 303 -4.69 31.57 5.95
C PRO A 303 -3.28 31.10 6.32
N VAL A 304 -3.07 30.64 7.55
CA VAL A 304 -1.77 30.11 8.00
C VAL A 304 -1.39 28.86 7.22
N VAL A 305 -2.36 27.94 7.02
CA VAL A 305 -2.12 26.70 6.28
C VAL A 305 -1.78 26.99 4.81
N LEU A 306 -2.46 27.95 4.18
CA LEU A 306 -2.18 28.33 2.79
C LEU A 306 -0.80 28.95 2.63
N THR A 307 -0.38 29.82 3.55
CA THR A 307 0.97 30.41 3.54
C THR A 307 2.05 29.35 3.66
N ILE A 308 1.89 28.39 4.58
CA ILE A 308 2.86 27.29 4.74
C ILE A 308 2.84 26.37 3.51
N CYS A 309 1.68 26.07 2.95
CA CYS A 309 1.56 25.29 1.72
C CYS A 309 2.22 25.97 0.52
N ALA A 310 2.09 27.30 0.40
CA ALA A 310 2.75 28.10 -0.64
C ALA A 310 4.28 28.08 -0.49
N GLY A 311 4.78 28.14 0.75
CA GLY A 311 6.21 27.96 1.03
C GLY A 311 6.69 26.55 0.66
N LEU A 312 5.95 25.51 1.05
CA LEU A 312 6.30 24.12 0.74
C LEU A 312 6.31 23.85 -0.76
N SER A 313 5.40 24.45 -1.54
CA SER A 313 5.35 24.26 -3.00
C SER A 313 6.57 24.77 -3.77
N LEU A 314 7.45 25.56 -3.15
CA LEU A 314 8.74 25.94 -3.75
C LEU A 314 9.67 24.73 -3.94
N ILE A 315 9.46 23.64 -3.20
CA ILE A 315 10.25 22.41 -3.31
C ILE A 315 9.45 21.40 -4.16
N PRO A 316 9.84 21.13 -5.42
CA PRO A 316 9.13 20.17 -6.26
C PRO A 316 9.08 18.78 -5.62
N LEU A 317 7.97 18.06 -5.83
CA LEU A 317 7.67 16.72 -5.28
C LEU A 317 7.58 16.63 -3.75
N LEU A 318 8.61 17.01 -3.00
CA LEU A 318 8.61 16.97 -1.53
C LEU A 318 7.56 17.94 -0.97
N GLY A 319 7.48 19.15 -1.53
CA GLY A 319 6.48 20.15 -1.17
C GLY A 319 5.05 19.66 -1.34
N LEU A 320 4.79 18.90 -2.41
CA LEU A 320 3.49 18.30 -2.66
C LEU A 320 3.18 17.21 -1.62
N VAL A 321 4.13 16.32 -1.34
CA VAL A 321 3.95 15.24 -0.34
C VAL A 321 3.69 15.84 1.04
N PHE A 322 4.61 16.67 1.54
CA PHE A 322 4.48 17.28 2.87
C PHE A 322 3.29 18.24 2.96
N GLY A 323 3.08 19.07 1.95
CA GLY A 323 1.94 19.99 1.89
C GLY A 323 0.61 19.24 1.92
N SER A 324 0.50 18.15 1.16
CA SER A 324 -0.71 17.31 1.13
C SER A 324 -1.02 16.67 2.49
N VAL A 325 0.00 16.23 3.22
CA VAL A 325 -0.17 15.70 4.58
C VAL A 325 -0.56 16.83 5.54
N TYR A 326 0.12 17.96 5.45
CA TYR A 326 -0.05 19.10 6.35
C TYR A 326 -1.47 19.68 6.31
N PHE A 327 -1.97 20.10 5.15
CA PHE A 327 -3.34 20.65 5.08
C PHE A 327 -4.39 19.58 5.39
N ARG A 328 -4.15 18.32 5.03
CA ARG A 328 -5.09 17.24 5.35
C ARG A 328 -5.23 17.06 6.85
N LEU A 329 -4.14 17.12 7.60
CA LEU A 329 -4.17 16.97 9.06
C LEU A 329 -4.88 18.14 9.74
N LEU A 330 -4.64 19.38 9.30
CA LEU A 330 -5.10 20.57 10.02
C LEU A 330 -6.48 21.08 9.64
N ILE A 331 -6.87 20.98 8.37
CA ILE A 331 -8.13 21.60 7.87
C ILE A 331 -9.09 20.60 7.23
N VAL A 332 -8.63 19.41 6.82
CA VAL A 332 -9.52 18.42 6.16
C VAL A 332 -9.97 17.31 7.09
N ASN A 333 -9.04 16.69 7.82
CA ASN A 333 -9.32 15.61 8.78
C ASN A 333 -10.36 15.99 9.84
N PRO A 334 -10.38 17.23 10.38
CA PRO A 334 -11.44 17.69 11.28
C PRO A 334 -12.86 17.42 10.75
N PHE A 335 -13.12 17.62 9.46
CA PHE A 335 -14.43 17.36 8.83
C PHE A 335 -14.62 15.89 8.44
N ILE A 336 -13.58 15.25 7.88
CA ILE A 336 -13.65 13.84 7.41
C ILE A 336 -14.10 12.87 8.50
N VAL A 337 -13.72 13.12 9.75
CA VAL A 337 -14.01 12.22 10.88
C VAL A 337 -15.53 12.10 11.14
N TYR A 338 -16.32 13.09 10.72
CA TYR A 338 -17.77 13.15 10.87
C TYR A 338 -18.54 12.74 9.61
N LEU A 339 -17.86 12.27 8.55
CA LEU A 339 -18.50 11.81 7.32
C LEU A 339 -18.64 10.27 7.28
N PRO A 340 -19.78 9.76 6.76
CA PRO A 340 -19.97 8.32 6.55
C PRO A 340 -19.07 7.78 5.44
N PHE A 341 -18.92 6.46 5.37
CA PHE A 341 -17.97 5.82 4.46
C PHE A 341 -18.28 6.09 2.97
N GLY A 342 -19.55 6.05 2.57
CA GLY A 342 -19.95 6.21 1.16
C GLY A 342 -19.60 7.58 0.57
N GLU A 343 -19.98 8.66 1.25
CA GLU A 343 -19.66 10.02 0.81
C GLU A 343 -18.16 10.28 0.83
N ARG A 344 -17.49 9.84 1.91
CA ARG A 344 -16.03 9.95 2.01
C ARG A 344 -15.33 9.23 0.85
N PHE A 345 -15.85 8.09 0.40
CA PHE A 345 -15.28 7.36 -0.73
C PHE A 345 -15.39 8.18 -2.02
N LEU A 346 -16.57 8.69 -2.34
CA LEU A 346 -16.79 9.51 -3.54
C LEU A 346 -15.94 10.80 -3.52
N LEU A 347 -15.97 11.56 -2.42
CA LEU A 347 -15.15 12.77 -2.27
C LEU A 347 -13.65 12.48 -2.37
N LYS A 348 -13.19 11.36 -1.80
CA LYS A 348 -11.78 10.98 -1.85
C LYS A 348 -11.33 10.69 -3.28
N TRP A 349 -12.16 10.02 -4.08
CA TRP A 349 -11.82 9.70 -5.47
C TRP A 349 -11.91 10.92 -6.39
N SER A 350 -12.94 11.76 -6.25
CA SER A 350 -13.05 12.99 -7.04
C SER A 350 -11.86 13.93 -6.81
N ILE A 351 -11.47 14.13 -5.55
CA ILE A 351 -10.30 14.95 -5.20
C ILE A 351 -8.99 14.30 -5.69
N ARG A 352 -8.87 12.97 -5.67
CA ARG A 352 -7.68 12.28 -6.21
C ARG A 352 -7.53 12.48 -7.71
N ILE A 353 -8.62 12.37 -8.48
CA ILE A 353 -8.60 12.60 -9.93
C ILE A 353 -8.17 14.04 -10.21
N LEU A 354 -8.75 15.01 -9.49
CA LEU A 354 -8.35 16.41 -9.59
C LEU A 354 -6.87 16.62 -9.25
N PHE A 355 -6.36 15.96 -8.22
CA PHE A 355 -4.96 16.09 -7.80
C PHE A 355 -4.00 15.53 -8.84
N VAL A 356 -4.36 14.44 -9.52
CA VAL A 356 -3.58 13.91 -10.64
C VAL A 356 -3.50 14.95 -11.76
N ILE A 357 -4.63 15.57 -12.13
CA ILE A 357 -4.67 16.65 -13.12
C ILE A 357 -3.78 17.83 -12.70
N LEU A 358 -3.89 18.29 -11.45
CA LEU A 358 -3.09 19.40 -10.93
C LEU A 358 -1.59 19.08 -10.83
N THR A 359 -1.23 17.80 -10.65
CA THR A 359 0.18 17.37 -10.62
C THR A 359 0.83 17.55 -12.01
N PHE A 360 0.11 17.33 -13.11
CA PHE A 360 0.63 17.60 -14.44
C PHE A 360 0.92 19.09 -14.67
N LEU A 361 0.18 20.00 -14.02
CA LEU A 361 0.43 21.44 -14.07
C LEU A 361 1.72 21.86 -13.34
N GLN A 362 2.23 21.04 -12.43
CA GLN A 362 3.41 21.36 -11.62
C GLN A 362 4.73 21.28 -12.41
N ILE A 363 4.71 20.77 -13.64
CA ILE A 363 5.88 20.77 -14.53
C ILE A 363 6.37 22.20 -14.84
N VAL A 364 5.50 23.21 -14.72
CA VAL A 364 5.85 24.61 -14.92
C VAL A 364 6.39 25.23 -13.61
N PRO A 365 7.67 25.67 -13.53
CA PRO A 365 8.35 26.06 -12.29
C PRO A 365 7.69 27.19 -11.48
N VAL A 366 6.85 28.03 -12.12
CA VAL A 366 6.12 29.13 -11.46
C VAL A 366 4.70 28.72 -11.06
N VAL A 367 4.07 27.84 -11.82
CA VAL A 367 2.70 27.35 -11.54
C VAL A 367 2.70 26.48 -10.28
N GLY A 368 3.81 25.78 -10.01
CA GLY A 368 3.95 24.91 -8.85
C GLY A 368 3.63 25.56 -7.50
N ILE A 369 3.95 26.87 -7.33
CA ILE A 369 3.68 27.63 -6.09
C ILE A 369 2.18 27.69 -5.75
N VAL A 370 1.34 27.72 -6.78
CA VAL A 370 -0.11 27.84 -6.61
C VAL A 370 -0.79 26.48 -6.44
N VAL A 371 -0.15 25.40 -6.94
CA VAL A 371 -0.76 24.06 -6.97
C VAL A 371 -1.14 23.55 -5.59
N VAL A 372 -0.21 23.58 -4.62
CA VAL A 372 -0.47 23.02 -3.27
C VAL A 372 -1.50 23.86 -2.48
N PRO A 373 -1.43 25.21 -2.45
CA PRO A 373 -2.49 26.04 -1.88
C PRO A 373 -3.85 25.79 -2.54
N LEU A 374 -3.91 25.69 -3.88
CA LEU A 374 -5.14 25.41 -4.60
C LEU A 374 -5.73 24.05 -4.21
N MET A 375 -4.89 23.00 -4.12
CA MET A 375 -5.30 21.69 -3.62
C MET A 375 -5.87 21.75 -2.20
N ALA A 376 -5.26 22.55 -1.33
CA ALA A 376 -5.72 22.75 0.05
C ALA A 376 -7.09 23.45 0.10
N ILE A 377 -7.28 24.53 -0.67
CA ILE A 377 -8.55 25.25 -0.75
C ILE A 377 -9.66 24.34 -1.29
N VAL A 378 -9.44 23.68 -2.42
CA VAL A 378 -10.47 22.83 -3.04
C VAL A 378 -10.85 21.69 -2.11
N SER A 379 -9.87 21.06 -1.47
CA SER A 379 -10.16 20.01 -0.47
C SER A 379 -10.94 20.55 0.71
N PHE A 380 -10.51 21.68 1.27
CA PHE A 380 -11.19 22.31 2.40
C PHE A 380 -12.64 22.63 2.07
N LEU A 381 -12.90 23.30 0.95
CA LEU A 381 -14.25 23.66 0.53
C LEU A 381 -15.12 22.43 0.27
N ALA A 382 -14.59 21.40 -0.40
CA ALA A 382 -15.33 20.18 -0.69
C ALA A 382 -15.73 19.40 0.58
N TYR A 383 -14.80 19.25 1.53
CA TYR A 383 -15.11 18.54 2.78
C TYR A 383 -15.93 19.38 3.76
N ARG A 384 -15.73 20.70 3.78
CA ARG A 384 -16.55 21.62 4.57
C ARG A 384 -17.99 21.63 4.07
N SER A 385 -18.23 21.76 2.76
CA SER A 385 -19.58 21.78 2.20
C SER A 385 -20.31 20.46 2.44
N ALA A 386 -19.61 19.32 2.31
CA ALA A 386 -20.16 18.00 2.64
C ALA A 386 -20.48 17.85 4.14
N PHE A 387 -19.69 18.47 5.02
CA PHE A 387 -19.96 18.49 6.45
C PHE A 387 -21.15 19.40 6.81
N GLU A 388 -21.20 20.61 6.27
CA GLU A 388 -22.28 21.58 6.49
C GLU A 388 -23.62 21.05 5.95
N SER A 389 -23.64 20.40 4.79
CA SER A 389 -24.85 19.78 4.25
C SER A 389 -25.38 18.68 5.19
N ARG A 390 -24.47 17.90 5.80
CA ARG A 390 -24.80 16.88 6.80
C ARG A 390 -25.20 17.43 8.16
N LEU A 391 -24.73 18.62 8.51
CA LEU A 391 -25.15 19.31 9.73
C LEU A 391 -26.54 19.94 9.55
N ALA A 392 -26.88 20.38 8.34
CA ALA A 392 -28.19 20.93 8.00
C ALA A 392 -29.27 19.85 7.82
N THR A 393 -28.90 18.65 7.42
CA THR A 393 -29.84 17.55 7.18
C THR A 393 -29.91 16.64 8.42
N PRO A 394 -30.97 16.71 9.24
CA PRO A 394 -31.10 15.81 10.39
C PRO A 394 -31.12 14.35 9.91
N PRO A 395 -30.61 13.41 10.73
CA PRO A 395 -30.65 12.00 10.38
C PRO A 395 -32.12 11.58 10.16
N PRO A 396 -32.39 10.68 9.20
CA PRO A 396 -33.74 10.15 9.04
C PRO A 396 -34.21 9.61 10.37
N GLU A 397 -35.35 10.10 10.85
CA GLU A 397 -36.00 9.61 12.06
C GLU A 397 -36.17 8.11 11.89
N ILE A 398 -35.46 7.32 12.72
CA ILE A 398 -35.67 5.88 12.76
C ILE A 398 -37.07 5.73 13.31
N LEU A 399 -38.06 5.55 12.42
CA LEU A 399 -39.43 5.22 12.79
C LEU A 399 -39.34 4.14 13.86
N PRO A 400 -39.95 4.34 15.05
CA PRO A 400 -39.93 3.33 16.08
C PRO A 400 -40.46 2.04 15.44
N VAL A 401 -39.64 0.98 15.51
CA VAL A 401 -40.06 -0.37 15.16
C VAL A 401 -41.34 -0.59 15.94
N ALA A 402 -42.48 -0.63 15.25
CA ALA A 402 -43.77 -0.87 15.85
C ALA A 402 -43.63 -2.16 16.66
N MET A 403 -43.59 -2.04 17.99
CA MET A 403 -43.59 -3.21 18.84
C MET A 403 -44.89 -3.96 18.51
N PRO A 404 -44.83 -5.24 18.12
CA PRO A 404 -46.05 -6.00 17.87
C PRO A 404 -46.88 -5.95 19.15
N SER A 405 -48.07 -5.36 19.01
CA SER A 405 -49.12 -5.33 20.02
C SER A 405 -49.29 -6.74 20.60
N SER A 406 -48.83 -6.94 21.84
CA SER A 406 -49.19 -8.10 22.65
C SER A 406 -50.66 -7.95 23.06
N ALA A 407 -51.55 -8.24 22.13
CA ALA A 407 -52.99 -8.35 22.36
C ALA A 407 -53.55 -9.46 21.47
N ALA A 408 -53.33 -10.69 21.90
CA ALA A 408 -54.18 -11.85 21.65
C ALA A 408 -53.53 -13.09 22.28
N MET A 409 -53.82 -13.34 23.57
CA MET A 409 -54.18 -14.65 24.11
C MET A 409 -54.54 -14.51 25.59
#